data_AF-A0A534J9I2-F1
#
_entry.id   AF-A0A534J9I2-F1
#
_cell.length_a   1.000
_cell.length_b   1.000
_cell.length_c   1.000
_cell.angle_alpha   90.00
_cell.angle_beta   90.00
_cell.angle_gamma   90.00
#
_symmetry.space_group_name_H-M   'P 1'
#
loop_
_entity.id
_entity.type
_entity.pdbx_description
1 polymer ?
#
loop_
_entity_poly.entity_id
_entity_poly.type
_entity_poly.pdbx_seq_one_letter_code
_entity_poly.pdbx_strand_id
1 'polypeptide(L)' 'MEDGPSRPPKSGSRLERVLAAKRFAVTAEVVPPASPDPSGLIATARRLNGTADAFNVTDSPRAHVHMASWAGAVL' A
#
# COMPACT_ATOMS: atom_id res chain seq x y z
N MET A 1 0.36 29.66 13.04
CA MET A 1 -0.26 28.37 13.40
C MET A 1 0.89 27.44 13.66
N GLU A 2 1.30 27.30 14.92
CA GLU A 2 2.47 26.50 15.26
C GLU A 2 2.15 25.01 15.13
N ASP A 3 3.06 24.28 14.48
CA ASP A 3 3.02 22.83 14.44
C ASP A 3 3.30 22.31 15.86
N GLY A 4 2.32 21.63 16.44
CA GLY A 4 2.49 20.91 17.70
C GLY A 4 3.64 19.89 17.60
N PRO A 5 4.15 19.39 18.74
CA PRO A 5 5.33 18.55 18.76
C PRO A 5 5.21 17.38 17.78
N SER A 6 6.21 17.23 16.91
CA SER A 6 6.24 16.16 15.90
C SER A 6 6.23 14.81 16.61
N ARG A 7 5.11 14.09 16.53
CA ARG A 7 4.97 12.74 17.10
C ARG A 7 6.01 11.82 16.44
N PRO A 8 6.68 10.92 17.19
CA PRO A 8 7.57 9.93 16.59
C PRO A 8 6.81 9.08 15.55
N PRO A 9 7.47 8.68 14.45
CA PRO A 9 6.83 7.91 13.39
C PRO A 9 6.32 6.58 13.95
N LYS A 10 5.05 6.26 13.69
CA LYS A 10 4.40 5.03 14.11
C LYS A 10 4.83 3.85 13.24
N SER A 11 4.92 4.08 11.94
CA SER A 11 5.22 3.05 10.92
C SER A 11 6.61 3.21 10.31
N GLY A 12 7.15 4.44 10.27
CA GLY A 12 8.35 4.76 9.50
C GLY A 12 8.15 4.63 7.99
N SER A 13 6.90 4.54 7.51
CA SER A 13 6.58 4.37 6.09
C SER A 13 6.81 5.64 5.28
N ARG A 14 6.87 5.50 3.95
CA ARG A 14 6.97 6.62 3.03
C ARG A 14 5.73 7.53 3.14
N LEU A 15 4.53 6.95 3.13
CA LEU A 15 3.28 7.69 3.29
C LEU A 15 3.26 8.52 4.58
N GLU A 16 3.68 7.95 5.72
CA GLU A 16 3.75 8.70 6.98
C GLU A 16 4.67 9.92 6.87
N ARG A 17 5.84 9.78 6.24
CA ARG A 17 6.76 10.91 6.03
C ARG A 17 6.17 11.98 5.11
N VAL A 18 5.49 11.58 4.03
CA VAL A 18 4.87 12.52 3.07
C VAL A 18 3.77 13.33 3.75
N LEU A 19 2.89 12.66 4.51
CA LEU A 19 1.81 13.31 5.25
C LEU A 19 2.34 14.21 6.38
N ALA A 20 3.35 13.76 7.13
CA ALA A 20 3.97 14.56 8.18
C ALA A 20 4.63 15.84 7.63
N ALA A 21 5.19 15.77 6.42
CA ALA A 21 5.74 16.93 5.72
C ALA A 21 4.68 17.83 5.05
N LYS A 22 3.38 17.55 5.23
CA LYS A 22 2.26 18.26 4.59
C LYS A 22 2.38 18.34 3.06
N ARG A 23 2.94 17.30 2.45
CA ARG A 23 3.09 17.19 0.99
C ARG A 23 1.93 16.41 0.39
N PHE A 24 1.67 16.63 -0.90
CA PHE A 24 0.71 15.84 -1.65
C PHE A 24 1.14 14.37 -1.67
N ALA A 25 0.21 13.47 -1.33
CA ALA A 25 0.43 12.04 -1.27
C ALA A 25 -0.32 11.33 -2.39
N VAL A 26 0.33 10.37 -3.04
CA VAL A 26 -0.27 9.47 -4.03
C VAL A 26 -0.33 8.07 -3.43
N THR A 27 -1.51 7.46 -3.44
CA THR A 27 -1.67 6.05 -3.13
C THR A 27 -2.22 5.31 -4.35
N ALA A 28 -1.94 4.01 -4.42
CA ALA A 28 -2.51 3.15 -5.44
C ALA A 28 -3.15 1.92 -4.80
N GLU A 29 -4.14 1.36 -5.48
CA GLU A 29 -4.81 0.15 -5.06
C GLU A 29 -4.35 -1.03 -5.92
N VAL A 30 -4.07 -2.16 -5.28
CA VAL A 30 -3.63 -3.40 -5.91
C VAL A 30 -4.63 -4.50 -5.57
N VAL A 31 -5.25 -5.06 -6.60
CA VAL A 31 -6.14 -6.21 -6.48
C VAL A 31 -5.30 -7.49 -6.55
N PRO A 32 -5.29 -8.34 -5.51
CA PRO A 32 -4.66 -9.65 -5.58
C PRO A 32 -5.25 -10.51 -6.69
N PRO A 33 -4.53 -11.52 -7.22
CA PRO A 33 -5.09 -12.40 -8.24
C PRO A 33 -6.21 -13.28 -7.66
N ALA A 34 -7.15 -13.70 -8.52
CA ALA A 34 -8.12 -14.76 -8.21
C ALA A 34 -7.46 -16.16 -8.31
N SER A 35 -6.31 -16.33 -7.67
CA SER A 35 -5.46 -17.51 -7.69
C SER A 35 -4.58 -17.54 -6.43
N PRO A 36 -4.23 -18.72 -5.89
CA PRO A 36 -3.26 -18.81 -4.80
C PRO A 36 -1.82 -18.56 -5.25
N ASP A 37 -1.52 -18.56 -6.56
CA ASP A 37 -0.16 -18.29 -7.07
C ASP A 37 0.20 -16.79 -6.94
N PRO A 38 1.25 -16.44 -6.17
CA PRO A 38 1.65 -15.04 -5.97
C PRO A 38 2.44 -14.45 -7.14
N SER A 39 2.86 -15.25 -8.12
CA SER A 39 3.78 -14.82 -9.18
C SER A 39 3.29 -13.58 -9.94
N GLY A 40 1.99 -13.52 -10.25
CA GLY A 40 1.37 -12.37 -10.91
C GLY A 40 1.35 -11.11 -10.05
N LEU A 41 1.14 -11.26 -8.74
CA LEU A 41 1.16 -10.15 -7.78
C LEU A 41 2.58 -9.60 -7.61
N ILE A 42 3.58 -10.47 -7.45
CA ILE A 42 4.99 -10.08 -7.33
C ILE A 42 5.47 -9.34 -8.58
N ALA A 43 5.12 -9.83 -9.76
CA ALA A 43 5.47 -9.16 -11.01
C ALA A 43 4.85 -7.76 -11.12
N THR A 44 3.61 -7.59 -10.62
CA THR A 44 2.92 -6.30 -10.55
C THR A 44 3.57 -5.37 -9.52
N ALA A 45 3.86 -5.86 -8.32
CA ALA A 45 4.54 -5.10 -7.27
C ALA A 45 5.90 -4.58 -7.74
N ARG A 46 6.70 -5.40 -8.44
CA ARG A 46 7.98 -4.99 -9.02
C ARG A 46 7.84 -3.85 -10.03
N ARG A 47 6.77 -3.86 -10.85
CA ARG A 47 6.50 -2.80 -11.82
C ARG A 47 6.03 -1.50 -11.18
N LEU A 48 5.29 -1.60 -10.07
CA LEU A 48 4.73 -0.46 -9.35
C LEU A 48 5.69 0.14 -8.31
N ASN A 49 6.81 -0.53 -8.02
CA ASN A 49 7.73 -0.06 -6.99
C ASN A 49 8.18 1.39 -7.24
N GLY A 50 7.90 2.27 -6.28
CA GLY A 50 8.26 3.69 -6.34
C GLY A 50 7.29 4.59 -7.11
N THR A 51 6.20 4.07 -7.68
CA THR A 51 5.22 4.88 -8.43
C THR A 51 4.19 5.59 -7.55
N ALA A 52 4.07 5.18 -6.28
CA ALA A 52 3.16 5.78 -5.28
C ALA A 52 3.83 5.80 -3.90
N ASP A 53 3.27 6.57 -2.96
CA ASP A 53 3.75 6.69 -1.58
C ASP A 53 3.30 5.54 -0.68
N ALA A 54 2.20 4.88 -1.02
CA ALA A 54 1.73 3.63 -0.43
C ALA A 54 0.82 2.85 -1.40
N PHE A 55 0.69 1.56 -1.14
CA PHE A 55 -0.17 0.64 -1.89
C PHE A 55 -1.13 -0.07 -0.94
N ASN A 56 -2.43 -0.02 -1.26
CA ASN A 56 -3.45 -0.77 -0.55
C ASN A 56 -3.68 -2.11 -1.28
N VAL A 57 -3.76 -3.21 -0.53
CA VAL A 57 -4.11 -4.52 -1.10
C VAL A 57 -5.59 -4.79 -0.83
N THR A 58 -6.41 -4.82 -1.87
CA THR A 58 -7.86 -4.89 -1.74
C THR A 58 -8.33 -6.26 -1.25
N ASP A 59 -9.26 -6.27 -0.30
CA ASP A 59 -9.98 -7.48 0.09
C ASP A 59 -11.24 -7.64 -0.76
N SER A 60 -11.34 -8.78 -1.45
CA SER A 60 -12.55 -9.26 -2.13
C SER A 60 -13.28 -8.22 -2.99
N PRO A 61 -12.60 -7.54 -3.94
CA PRO A 61 -13.24 -6.54 -4.79
C PRO A 61 -14.41 -7.14 -5.55
N ARG A 62 -15.56 -6.45 -5.56
CA ARG A 62 -16.83 -6.90 -6.16
C ARG A 62 -17.38 -8.22 -5.57
N ALA A 63 -17.04 -8.53 -4.31
CA ALA A 63 -17.46 -9.76 -3.63
C ALA A 63 -16.98 -11.06 -4.32
N HIS A 64 -15.82 -11.01 -5.00
CA HIS A 64 -15.19 -12.17 -5.60
C HIS A 64 -14.06 -12.70 -4.72
N VAL A 65 -13.91 -14.02 -4.63
CA VAL A 65 -12.82 -14.65 -3.88
C VAL A 65 -11.50 -14.47 -4.62
N HIS A 66 -10.55 -13.82 -3.96
CA HIS A 66 -9.20 -13.59 -4.43
C HIS A 66 -8.19 -14.16 -3.40
N MET A 67 -6.90 -14.15 -3.74
CA MET A 67 -5.85 -14.32 -2.74
C MET A 67 -6.12 -13.40 -1.54
N ALA A 68 -5.95 -13.95 -0.33
CA ALA A 68 -6.18 -13.18 0.89
C ALA A 68 -5.33 -11.89 0.87
N SER A 69 -5.96 -10.74 1.13
CA SER A 69 -5.32 -9.42 1.03
C SER A 69 -4.10 -9.28 1.95
N TRP A 70 -4.16 -9.86 3.16
CA TRP A 70 -3.02 -9.88 4.09
C TRP A 70 -1.84 -10.70 3.55
N ALA A 71 -2.11 -11.81 2.86
CA ALA A 71 -1.06 -12.63 2.24
C ALA A 71 -0.41 -11.85 1.09
N GLY A 72 -1.21 -11.10 0.32
CA GLY A 72 -0.70 -10.19 -0.71
C GLY A 72 0.16 -9.06 -0.14
N ALA A 73 -0.16 -8.55 1.05
CA ALA A 73 0.52 -7.41 1.68
C ALA A 73 1.89 -7.75 2.30
N VAL A 74 2.20 -9.03 2.53
CA VAL A 74 3.48 -9.47 3.12
C VAL A 74 4.49 -9.98 2.09
N LEU A 75 4.13 -10.00 0.80
CA LEU A 75 4.98 -10.40 -0.33
C LEU A 75 5.82 -9.22 -0.85
#